data_AF-A0A3D8QAA4-F1
#
_entry.id   AF-A0A3D8QAA4-F1
#
_cell.length_a   1.000
_cell.length_b   1.000
_cell.length_c   1.000
_cell.angle_alpha   90.00
_cell.angle_beta   90.00
_cell.angle_gamma   90.00
#
_symmetry.space_group_name_H-M   'P 1'
#
loop_
_entity.id
_entity.type
_entity.pdbx_description
1 polymer ?
#
loop_
_entity_poly.entity_id
_entity_poly.type
_entity_poly.pdbx_seq_one_letter_code
_entity_poly.pdbx_strand_id
1 'polypeptide(L)'
;MRLLHTQKSDAGIFEIEVFLDEYIPDYAILSHRWEGDEVTLQDIERGCGTDKKGYEKVAKCCAKAKEDGFAYVWIDTCCIDKTSSAELSEAINSMYRWYQNAKLCYAYLADVPLSMPGILESD
;
A
#
# COMPACT_ATOMS: atom_id res chain seq x y z
N MET A 1 -12.08 -8.22 1.41
CA MET A 1 -10.98 -7.27 1.14
C MET A 1 -9.64 -7.91 1.47
N ARG A 2 -8.57 -7.66 0.70
CA ARG A 2 -7.20 -8.08 1.07
C ARG A 2 -6.43 -6.93 1.70
N LEU A 3 -5.65 -7.20 2.74
CA LEU A 3 -4.75 -6.24 3.36
C LEU A 3 -3.32 -6.80 3.42
N LEU A 4 -2.34 -5.93 3.27
CA LEU A 4 -0.93 -6.25 3.37
C LEU A 4 -0.46 -6.06 4.82
N HIS A 5 0.27 -7.04 5.37
CA HIS A 5 0.91 -6.86 6.68
C HIS A 5 1.99 -5.79 6.61
N THR A 6 2.05 -4.93 7.63
CA THR A 6 3.12 -3.93 7.75
C THR A 6 4.46 -4.54 8.16
N GLN A 7 4.42 -5.73 8.75
CA GLN A 7 5.59 -6.51 9.11
C GLN A 7 5.82 -7.62 8.09
N LYS A 8 7.10 -7.88 7.81
CA LYS A 8 7.51 -9.05 7.03
C LYS A 8 7.50 -10.29 7.92
N SER A 9 7.27 -11.46 7.33
CA SER A 9 7.43 -12.73 8.04
C SER A 9 8.89 -13.05 8.32
N ASP A 10 9.15 -14.15 9.03
CA ASP A 10 10.51 -14.61 9.36
C ASP A 10 11.38 -14.86 8.11
N ALA A 11 10.76 -15.13 6.96
CA ALA A 11 11.42 -15.27 5.67
C ALA A 11 11.78 -13.92 5.00
N GLY A 12 11.43 -12.79 5.62
CA GLY A 12 11.74 -11.44 5.11
C GLY A 12 10.85 -10.97 3.96
N ILE A 13 9.71 -11.63 3.74
CA ILE A 13 8.73 -11.31 2.68
C ILE A 13 7.48 -10.64 3.27
N PHE A 14 6.81 -9.84 2.45
CA PHE A 14 5.50 -9.31 2.81
C PHE A 14 4.42 -10.37 2.57
N GLU A 15 3.33 -10.29 3.34
CA GLU A 15 2.23 -11.24 3.30
C GLU A 15 0.90 -10.50 3.23
N ILE A 16 -0.09 -11.12 2.58
CA ILE A 16 -1.43 -10.60 2.43
C ILE A 16 -2.43 -11.50 3.14
N GLU A 17 -3.38 -10.89 3.81
CA GLU A 17 -4.48 -11.56 4.49
C GLU A 17 -5.82 -11.13 3.89
N VAL A 18 -6.76 -12.09 3.77
CA VAL A 18 -8.11 -11.87 3.27
C VAL A 18 -9.06 -11.68 4.44
N PHE A 19 -9.76 -10.56 4.46
CA PHE A 19 -10.78 -10.22 5.45
C PHE A 19 -12.17 -10.19 4.81
N LEU A 20 -13.15 -10.70 5.55
CA LEU A 20 -14.56 -10.49 5.25
C LEU A 20 -14.97 -9.08 5.75
N ASP A 21 -15.95 -8.47 5.09
CA ASP A 21 -16.33 -7.07 5.32
C ASP A 21 -16.70 -6.75 6.79
N GLU A 22 -17.23 -7.73 7.53
CA GLU A 22 -17.60 -7.59 8.94
C GLU A 22 -16.41 -7.65 9.91
N TYR A 23 -15.24 -8.10 9.45
CA TYR A 23 -14.06 -8.38 10.28
C TYR A 23 -12.80 -7.67 9.77
N ILE A 24 -12.96 -6.55 9.06
CA ILE A 24 -11.83 -5.75 8.60
C ILE A 24 -11.18 -5.05 9.82
N PRO A 25 -9.89 -5.30 10.12
CA PRO A 25 -9.19 -4.64 11.22
C PRO A 25 -8.93 -3.17 10.88
N ASP A 26 -8.44 -2.39 11.84
CA ASP A 26 -7.96 -1.03 11.55
C ASP A 26 -6.75 -1.08 10.60
N TYR A 27 -6.79 -0.27 9.55
CA TYR A 27 -5.74 -0.21 8.53
C TYR A 27 -5.49 1.23 8.07
N ALA A 28 -4.28 1.45 7.57
CA ALA A 28 -3.96 2.64 6.78
C ALA A 28 -4.09 2.32 5.28
N ILE A 29 -4.29 3.34 4.46
CA ILE A 29 -4.44 3.21 3.02
C ILE A 29 -3.39 4.06 2.29
N LEU A 30 -2.88 3.56 1.17
CA LEU A 30 -1.98 4.31 0.31
C LEU A 30 -2.73 4.87 -0.90
N SER A 31 -2.78 6.19 -0.98
CA SER A 31 -3.12 6.90 -2.20
C SER A 31 -1.86 7.20 -3.00
N HIS A 32 -1.82 6.76 -4.25
CA HIS A 32 -0.68 7.01 -5.13
C HIS A 32 -1.12 7.11 -6.59
N ARG A 33 -0.20 7.53 -7.45
CA ARG A 33 -0.27 7.27 -8.88
C ARG A 33 0.48 5.98 -9.19
N TRP A 34 0.01 5.24 -10.19
CA TRP A 34 0.75 4.09 -10.69
C TRP A 34 1.93 4.57 -11.51
N GLU A 35 3.08 3.97 -11.23
CA GLU A 35 4.30 4.19 -11.99
C GLU A 35 4.63 2.94 -12.81
N GLY A 36 5.77 2.98 -13.49
CA GLY A 36 6.31 1.77 -14.13
C GLY A 36 6.84 0.80 -13.07
N ASP A 37 6.53 -0.48 -13.25
CA ASP A 37 7.08 -1.59 -12.46
C ASP A 37 6.62 -1.63 -10.99
N GLU A 38 5.30 -1.67 -10.82
CA GLU A 38 4.63 -1.81 -9.53
C GLU A 38 4.69 -3.24 -8.99
N VAL A 39 4.67 -3.37 -7.66
CA VAL A 39 4.47 -4.65 -6.98
C VAL A 39 3.00 -5.03 -7.06
N THR A 40 2.75 -6.23 -7.60
CA THR A 40 1.43 -6.82 -7.82
C THR A 40 1.08 -7.80 -6.70
N LEU A 41 -0.20 -8.21 -6.63
CA LEU A 41 -0.64 -9.26 -5.72
C LEU A 41 0.18 -10.55 -5.94
N GLN A 42 0.38 -10.93 -7.21
CA GLN A 42 1.11 -12.15 -7.56
C GLN A 42 2.59 -12.10 -7.18
N ASP A 43 3.20 -10.91 -7.14
CA ASP A 43 4.58 -10.78 -6.65
C ASP A 43 4.65 -11.05 -5.14
N ILE A 44 3.70 -10.51 -4.37
CA ILE A 44 3.61 -10.74 -2.93
C ILE A 44 3.35 -12.21 -2.63
N GLU A 45 2.36 -12.82 -3.29
CA GLU A 45 2.02 -14.24 -3.11
C GLU A 45 3.18 -15.20 -3.45
N ARG A 46 4.06 -14.79 -4.36
CA ARG A 46 5.28 -15.55 -4.73
C ARG A 46 6.50 -15.19 -3.88
N GLY A 47 6.40 -14.18 -3.02
CA GLY A 47 7.53 -13.66 -2.24
C GLY A 47 8.62 -13.02 -3.10
N CYS A 48 8.28 -12.46 -4.27
CA CYS A 48 9.22 -11.81 -5.19
C CYS A 48 8.91 -10.30 -5.36
N GLY A 49 9.53 -9.68 -6.37
CA GLY A 49 9.31 -8.27 -6.69
C GLY A 49 10.12 -7.27 -5.85
N THR A 50 11.11 -7.75 -5.08
CA THR A 50 12.04 -6.89 -4.32
C THR A 50 12.94 -6.05 -5.21
N ASP A 51 13.11 -6.48 -6.46
CA ASP A 51 13.84 -5.81 -7.53
C ASP A 51 13.01 -4.73 -8.26
N LYS A 52 11.70 -4.67 -8.00
CA LYS A 52 10.79 -3.72 -8.65
C LYS A 52 10.89 -2.33 -8.08
N LYS A 53 10.71 -1.32 -8.93
CA LYS A 53 10.70 0.09 -8.51
C LYS A 53 9.62 0.38 -7.47
N GLY A 54 8.43 -0.19 -7.63
CA GLY A 54 7.32 -0.02 -6.68
C GLY A 54 7.58 -0.63 -5.30
N TYR A 55 8.61 -1.47 -5.13
CA TYR A 55 8.87 -2.15 -3.87
C TYR A 55 9.26 -1.18 -2.75
N GLU A 56 10.08 -0.18 -3.06
CA GLU A 56 10.51 0.81 -2.08
C GLU A 56 9.31 1.60 -1.52
N LYS A 57 8.35 1.94 -2.40
CA LYS A 57 7.10 2.60 -2.02
C LYS A 57 6.28 1.74 -1.05
N VAL A 58 6.11 0.44 -1.35
CA VAL A 58 5.41 -0.50 -0.45
C VAL A 58 6.12 -0.58 0.89
N ALA A 59 7.45 -0.76 0.89
CA ALA A 59 8.23 -0.88 2.10
C ALA A 59 8.17 0.37 2.98
N LYS A 60 8.28 1.56 2.39
CA LYS A 60 8.14 2.85 3.10
C LYS A 60 6.73 3.04 3.65
N CYS A 61 5.70 2.69 2.88
CA CYS A 61 4.32 2.74 3.35
C CYS A 61 4.09 1.81 4.56
N CYS A 62 4.56 0.57 4.50
CA CYS A 62 4.47 -0.38 5.61
C CYS A 62 5.23 0.10 6.84
N ALA A 63 6.46 0.64 6.66
CA ALA A 63 7.24 1.19 7.75
C ALA A 63 6.51 2.35 8.44
N LYS A 64 6.00 3.30 7.66
CA LYS A 64 5.25 4.45 8.19
C LYS A 64 3.96 4.02 8.89
N ALA A 65 3.21 3.11 8.28
CA ALA A 65 2.00 2.53 8.89
C ALA A 65 2.29 1.85 10.23
N LYS A 66 3.38 1.09 10.31
CA LYS A 66 3.81 0.45 11.56
C LYS A 66 4.16 1.48 12.64
N GLU A 67 4.88 2.54 12.29
CA GLU A 67 5.20 3.65 13.21
C GLU A 67 3.93 4.31 13.76
N ASP A 68 2.92 4.47 12.90
CA ASP A 68 1.63 5.07 13.27
C ASP A 68 0.66 4.07 13.93
N GLY A 69 1.12 2.84 14.22
CA GLY A 69 0.39 1.84 15.00
C GLY A 69 -0.49 0.88 14.20
N PHE A 70 -0.39 0.86 12.88
CA PHE A 70 -1.17 -0.03 12.01
C PHE A 70 -0.45 -1.35 11.73
N ALA A 71 -1.16 -2.46 11.93
CA ALA A 71 -0.69 -3.79 11.53
C ALA A 71 -0.90 -4.06 10.04
N TYR A 72 -1.81 -3.31 9.39
CA TYR A 72 -2.26 -3.55 8.04
C TYR A 72 -2.27 -2.28 7.19
N VAL A 73 -1.94 -2.44 5.91
CA VAL A 73 -2.14 -1.40 4.89
C VAL A 73 -2.93 -1.95 3.70
N TRP A 74 -3.70 -1.08 3.07
CA TRP A 74 -4.27 -1.35 1.75
C TRP A 74 -3.54 -0.55 0.67
N ILE A 75 -3.10 -1.26 -0.37
CA ILE A 75 -2.44 -0.68 -1.55
C ILE A 75 -3.03 -1.35 -2.78
N ASP A 76 -3.66 -0.59 -3.67
CA ASP A 76 -4.44 -1.15 -4.78
C ASP A 76 -3.61 -2.01 -5.74
N THR A 77 -2.31 -1.73 -5.89
CA THR A 77 -1.42 -2.48 -6.78
C THR A 77 -1.20 -3.91 -6.32
N CYS A 78 -1.11 -4.16 -5.00
CA CYS A 78 -0.84 -5.48 -4.46
C CYS A 78 -2.00 -6.09 -3.66
N CYS A 79 -3.05 -5.33 -3.31
CA CYS A 79 -4.23 -5.85 -2.60
C CYS A 79 -5.40 -6.22 -3.53
N ILE A 80 -5.38 -5.82 -4.80
CA ILE A 80 -6.39 -6.21 -5.79
C ILE A 80 -5.77 -7.23 -6.75
N ASP A 81 -6.48 -8.32 -7.01
CA ASP A 81 -6.17 -9.19 -8.13
C ASP A 81 -6.57 -8.52 -9.44
N LYS A 82 -5.62 -7.80 -10.05
CA LYS A 82 -5.82 -7.12 -11.33
C LYS A 82 -5.92 -8.09 -12.51
N THR A 83 -5.66 -9.39 -12.31
CA THR A 83 -5.83 -10.42 -13.34
C THR A 83 -7.28 -10.91 -13.44
N SER A 84 -8.08 -10.71 -12.38
CA SER A 84 -9.50 -10.99 -12.32
C SER A 84 -10.31 -9.75 -12.68
N SER A 85 -10.92 -9.74 -13.87
CA SER A 85 -11.77 -8.62 -14.30
C SER A 85 -12.99 -8.42 -13.41
N ALA A 86 -13.52 -9.50 -12.85
CA ALA A 86 -14.61 -9.48 -11.88
C ALA A 86 -14.17 -8.75 -10.61
N GLU A 87 -13.05 -9.17 -10.03
CA GLU A 87 -12.52 -8.56 -8.80
C GLU A 87 -12.14 -7.09 -9.03
N LEU A 88 -11.48 -6.78 -10.15
CA LEU A 88 -11.13 -5.42 -10.49
C LEU A 88 -12.37 -4.51 -10.58
N SER A 89 -13.45 -5.01 -11.18
CA SER A 89 -14.72 -4.27 -11.29
C SER A 89 -15.37 -4.05 -9.92
N GLU A 90 -15.39 -5.08 -9.07
CA GLU A 90 -15.89 -4.97 -7.69
C GLU A 90 -15.06 -4.01 -6.85
N ALA A 91 -13.73 -4.06 -7.02
CA ALA A 91 -12.80 -3.18 -6.35
C ALA A 91 -13.00 -1.72 -6.73
N ILE A 92 -13.20 -1.40 -8.02
CA ILE A 92 -13.52 -0.04 -8.46
C ILE A 92 -14.79 0.48 -7.79
N ASN A 93 -15.83 -0.35 -7.72
CA ASN A 93 -17.10 0.03 -7.08
C ASN A 93 -17.00 0.14 -5.54
N SER A 94 -16.03 -0.53 -4.93
CA SER A 94 -15.86 -0.59 -3.47
C SER A 94 -14.76 0.34 -2.95
N MET A 95 -13.88 0.84 -3.82
CA MET A 95 -12.69 1.61 -3.45
C MET A 95 -13.03 2.83 -2.60
N TYR A 96 -14.12 3.54 -2.93
CA TYR A 96 -14.55 4.70 -2.14
C TYR A 96 -14.82 4.33 -0.67
N ARG A 97 -15.40 3.15 -0.41
CA ARG A 97 -15.68 2.66 0.95
C ARG A 97 -14.39 2.32 1.68
N TRP A 98 -13.43 1.71 0.97
CA TRP A 98 -12.12 1.38 1.55
C TRP A 98 -11.35 2.65 1.93
N TYR A 99 -11.36 3.68 1.08
CA TYR A 99 -10.79 4.98 1.46
C TYR A 99 -11.53 5.64 2.62
N GLN A 100 -12.86 5.57 2.65
CA GLN A 100 -13.67 6.13 3.72
C GLN A 100 -13.45 5.44 5.08
N ASN A 101 -13.23 4.12 5.07
CA ASN A 101 -13.11 3.32 6.28
C ASN A 101 -11.66 3.21 6.81
N ALA A 102 -10.66 3.53 5.98
CA ALA A 102 -9.28 3.61 6.41
C ALA A 102 -9.11 4.64 7.53
N LYS A 103 -8.30 4.31 8.54
CA LYS A 103 -8.04 5.22 9.68
C LYS A 103 -7.06 6.33 9.33
N LEU A 104 -6.18 6.07 8.36
CA LEU A 104 -5.18 7.02 7.89
C LEU A 104 -4.93 6.80 6.41
N CYS A 105 -4.77 7.88 5.65
CA CYS A 105 -4.46 7.86 4.23
C CYS A 105 -3.10 8.51 4.00
N TYR A 106 -2.14 7.75 3.50
CA TYR A 106 -0.86 8.27 3.04
C TYR A 106 -0.95 8.66 1.57
N ALA A 107 -0.47 9.85 1.24
CA ALA A 107 -0.30 10.27 -0.14
C ALA A 107 1.17 10.07 -0.55
N TYR A 108 1.42 9.27 -1.58
CA TYR A 108 2.74 9.11 -2.18
C TYR A 108 2.84 9.93 -3.47
N LEU A 109 3.77 10.89 -3.47
CA LEU A 109 4.05 11.78 -4.59
C LEU A 109 5.46 11.51 -5.09
N ALA A 110 5.58 10.79 -6.19
CA ALA A 110 6.86 10.30 -6.70
C ALA A 110 7.71 11.39 -7.39
N ASP A 111 7.04 12.43 -7.91
CA ASP A 111 7.64 13.54 -8.63
C ASP A 111 8.05 14.71 -7.71
N VAL A 112 7.83 14.59 -6.41
CA VAL A 112 8.22 15.61 -5.43
C VAL A 112 9.58 15.24 -4.84
N PRO A 113 10.65 16.01 -5.14
CA PRO A 113 11.96 15.76 -4.55
C PRO A 113 11.90 15.98 -3.04
N LEU A 114 12.67 15.18 -2.28
CA LEU A 114 12.77 15.29 -0.82
C LEU A 114 13.41 16.61 -0.34
N SER A 115 13.86 17.47 -1.25
CA SER A 115 14.47 18.76 -0.97
C SER A 115 13.49 19.93 -1.23
N MET A 116 13.03 20.56 -0.15
CA MET A 116 12.79 22.01 -0.14
C MET A 116 13.43 22.63 1.11
N PRO A 117 14.69 23.06 1.06
CA PRO A 117 15.19 24.08 1.96
C PRO A 117 14.74 25.44 1.41
N GLY A 118 13.59 25.93 1.90
CA GLY A 118 13.01 27.22 1.49
C GLY A 118 12.66 28.16 2.64
N ILE A 119 13.01 27.81 3.89
CA ILE A 119 12.81 28.69 5.05
C ILE A 119 14.05 28.61 5.94
N LEU A 120 15.13 29.29 5.54
CA LEU A 120 15.96 30.20 6.33
C LEU A 120 17.17 30.56 5.47
N GLU A 121 17.25 31.80 5.02
CA GLU A 121 18.45 32.63 5.08
C GLU A 121 17.98 34.07 4.88
N SER A 122 17.80 34.75 6.02
CA SER A 122 17.74 36.20 6.08
C SER A 122 19.12 36.66 6.58
N ASP A 123 19.92 37.19 5.68
CA ASP A 123 21.04 38.10 6.01
C ASP A 123 20.61 39.54 5.75
#